data_AF-A0A846RR79-F1
#
_entry.id   AF-A0A846RR79-F1
#
_cell.length_a   1.000
_cell.length_b   1.000
_cell.length_c   1.000
_cell.angle_alpha   90.00
_cell.angle_beta   90.00
_cell.angle_gamma   90.00
#
_symmetry.space_group_name_H-M   'P 1'
#
loop_
_entity.id
_entity.type
_entity.pdbx_description
1 polymer ?
#
loop_
_entity_poly.entity_id
_entity_poly.type
_entity_poly.pdbx_seq_one_letter_code
_entity_poly.pdbx_strand_id
1 'polypeptide(L)' 'MRLHRGGNRRANRAIYLVTICRLRYDPRSQAYRDRKRAQGHSSADAIRSLKRFITRELNYALKRDLSPGDPVSC' A
#
# COMPACT_ATOMS: atom_id res chain seq x y z
N MET A 1 1.35 -8.85 -6.80
CA MET A 1 1.91 -9.11 -5.46
C MET A 1 1.28 -10.37 -4.92
N ARG A 2 1.83 -11.53 -5.30
CA ARG A 2 1.52 -12.81 -4.67
C ARG A 2 2.71 -13.12 -3.77
N LEU A 3 2.63 -12.69 -2.51
CA LEU A 3 3.60 -13.12 -1.48
C LEU A 3 3.25 -14.55 -1.06
N HIS A 4 4.27 -15.30 -0.63
CA HIS A 4 4.21 -16.68 -0.16
C HIS A 4 2.90 -17.03 0.58
N ARG A 5 2.34 -18.22 0.32
CA ARG A 5 1.10 -18.71 0.96
C ARG A 5 1.17 -18.69 2.51
N GLY A 6 2.38 -18.70 3.09
CA GLY A 6 2.64 -18.64 4.54
C GLY A 6 2.95 -17.26 5.14
N GLY A 7 2.88 -16.16 4.38
CA GLY A 7 3.14 -14.82 4.93
C GLY A 7 2.08 -14.33 5.93
N ASN A 8 2.36 -13.24 6.64
CA ASN A 8 1.43 -12.65 7.63
C ASN A 8 0.11 -12.21 6.97
N ARG A 9 -0.97 -12.98 7.21
CA ARG A 9 -2.30 -12.72 6.63
C ARG A 9 -2.94 -11.43 7.14
N ARG A 10 -2.71 -11.08 8.43
CA ARG A 10 -3.26 -9.87 9.06
C ARG A 10 -2.68 -8.62 8.40
N ALA A 11 -1.35 -8.56 8.24
CA ALA A 11 -0.69 -7.47 7.55
C ALA A 11 -1.16 -7.32 6.10
N ASN A 12 -1.30 -8.44 5.38
CA ASN A 12 -1.81 -8.41 4.00
C ASN A 12 -3.26 -7.91 3.89
N ARG A 13 -4.12 -8.23 4.88
CA ARG A 13 -5.49 -7.72 4.96
C ARG A 13 -5.50 -6.23 5.29
N ALA A 14 -4.68 -5.77 6.24
CA ALA A 14 -4.57 -4.36 6.59
C ALA A 14 -4.16 -3.50 5.38
N ILE A 15 -3.12 -3.92 4.64
CA ILE A 15 -2.68 -3.22 3.43
C ILE A 15 -3.81 -3.17 2.38
N TYR A 16 -4.57 -4.26 2.23
CA TYR A 16 -5.70 -4.29 1.30
C TYR A 16 -6.79 -3.29 1.71
N LEU A 17 -7.13 -3.21 3.00
CA LEU A 17 -8.10 -2.24 3.51
C LEU A 17 -7.62 -0.80 3.28
N VAL A 18 -6.36 -0.49 3.59
CA VAL A 18 -5.77 0.83 3.31
C VAL A 18 -5.85 1.16 1.82
N THR A 19 -5.61 0.19 0.95
CA THR A 19 -5.73 0.37 -0.51
C THR A 19 -7.15 0.77 -0.91
N ILE A 20 -8.18 0.11 -0.36
CA ILE A 20 -9.58 0.46 -0.64
C ILE A 20 -9.91 1.84 -0.10
N CYS A 21 -9.52 2.14 1.15
CA CYS A 21 -9.76 3.45 1.75
C CYS A 21 -9.13 4.57 0.91
N ARG A 22 -7.89 4.39 0.43
CA ARG A 22 -7.23 5.36 -0.45
C ARG A 22 -7.94 5.48 -1.80
N LEU A 23 -8.39 4.37 -2.40
CA LEU A 23 -9.18 4.47 -3.63
C LEU A 23 -10.52 5.20 -3.43
N ARG A 24 -11.08 5.19 -2.22
CA ARG A 24 -12.32 5.91 -1.90
C ARG A 24 -12.10 7.38 -1.61
N TYR A 25 -11.06 7.73 -0.87
CA TYR A 25 -10.89 9.09 -0.32
C TYR A 25 -9.70 9.88 -0.87
N ASP A 26 -8.68 9.23 -1.44
CA ASP A 26 -7.49 9.91 -1.94
C ASP A 26 -7.57 10.13 -3.46
N PRO A 27 -7.72 11.38 -3.92
CA PRO A 27 -7.79 11.70 -5.35
C PRO A 27 -6.53 11.27 -6.12
N ARG A 28 -5.36 11.28 -5.46
CA ARG A 28 -4.10 10.87 -6.09
C ARG A 28 -4.10 9.39 -6.44
N SER A 29 -4.60 8.55 -5.52
CA SER A 29 -4.75 7.11 -5.74
C SER A 29 -5.80 6.79 -6.81
N GLN A 30 -6.88 7.58 -6.89
CA GLN A 30 -7.89 7.48 -7.95
C GLN A 30 -7.29 7.83 -9.32
N ALA A 31 -6.61 8.97 -9.44
CA ALA A 31 -5.93 9.37 -10.66
C ALA A 31 -4.89 8.34 -11.11
N TYR A 32 -4.16 7.72 -10.17
CA TYR A 32 -3.22 6.65 -10.50
C TYR A 32 -3.91 5.39 -11.06
N ARG A 33 -5.04 4.99 -10.47
CA ARG A 33 -5.86 3.88 -10.99
C ARG A 33 -6.37 4.20 -12.38
N ASP A 34 -6.87 5.41 -12.60
CA ASP A 34 -7.47 5.81 -13.86
C ASP A 34 -6.42 5.92 -14.96
N ARG A 35 -5.22 6.46 -14.65
CA ARG A 35 -4.05 6.39 -15.53
C ARG A 35 -3.68 4.95 -15.88
N LYS A 36 -3.74 4.03 -14.93
CA LYS A 36 -3.46 2.61 -15.18
C LYS A 36 -4.52 1.95 -16.06
N ARG A 37 -5.79 2.29 -15.87
CA ARG A 37 -6.89 1.86 -16.74
C ARG A 37 -6.73 2.41 -18.16
N ALA A 38 -6.34 3.66 -18.32
CA ALA A 38 -6.06 4.28 -19.62
C ALA A 38 -4.89 3.59 -20.36
N GLN A 39 -3.93 3.01 -19.62
CA GLN A 39 -2.84 2.20 -20.18
C GLN A 39 -3.25 0.76 -20.56
N GLY A 40 -4.54 0.41 -20.49
CA GLY A 40 -5.05 -0.92 -20.84
C GLY A 40 -4.89 -1.97 -19.73
N HIS A 41 -4.49 -1.58 -18.52
CA HIS A 41 -4.41 -2.53 -17.41
C HIS A 41 -5.80 -2.87 -16.86
N SER A 42 -5.98 -4.13 -16.48
CA SER A 42 -7.17 -4.55 -15.75
C SER A 42 -7.29 -3.81 -14.40
N SER A 43 -8.51 -3.72 -13.87
CA SER A 43 -8.74 -3.15 -12.53
C SER A 43 -7.94 -3.89 -11.45
N ALA A 44 -7.76 -5.21 -11.60
CA ALA A 44 -6.97 -6.01 -10.69
C ALA A 44 -5.47 -5.66 -10.77
N ASP A 45 -4.94 -5.37 -11.95
CA ASP A 45 -3.54 -4.95 -12.15
C ASP A 45 -3.28 -3.54 -11.61
N ALA A 46 -4.23 -2.62 -11.79
CA ALA A 46 -4.17 -1.29 -11.20
C ALA A 46 -4.13 -1.36 -9.66
N ILE A 47 -5.05 -2.12 -9.05
CA ILE A 47 -5.10 -2.34 -7.58
C ILE A 47 -3.83 -3.03 -7.10
N ARG A 48 -3.32 -4.03 -7.83
CA ARG A 48 -2.09 -4.73 -7.49
C ARG A 48 -0.86 -3.82 -7.52
N SER A 49 -0.81 -2.91 -8.49
CA SER A 49 0.25 -1.90 -8.61
C SER A 49 0.17 -0.89 -7.47
N LEU A 50 -1.03 -0.41 -7.16
CA LEU A 50 -1.27 0.52 -6.06
C LEU A 50 -0.93 -0.11 -4.70
N LYS A 51 -1.36 -1.35 -4.47
CA LYS A 51 -1.01 -2.11 -3.26
C LYS A 51 0.51 -2.18 -3.06
N ARG A 52 1.27 -2.41 -4.13
CA ARG A 52 2.75 -2.48 -4.07
C ARG A 52 3.36 -1.13 -3.70
N PHE A 53 2.81 -0.04 -4.24
CA PHE A 53 3.23 1.31 -3.90
C PHE A 53 2.99 1.60 -2.40
N ILE A 54 1.79 1.32 -1.90
CA ILE A 54 1.43 1.50 -0.48
C ILE A 54 2.33 0.66 0.44
N THR A 55 2.59 -0.61 0.09
CA THR A 55 3.48 -1.46 0.90
C THR A 55 4.89 -0.88 1.00
N ARG A 56 5.40 -0.28 -0.08
CA ARG A 56 6.72 0.36 -0.07
C ARG A 56 6.73 1.58 0.85
N GLU A 57 5.75 2.47 0.70
CA GLU A 57 5.60 3.62 1.60
C GLU A 57 5.52 3.21 3.06
N LEU A 58 4.67 2.23 3.36
CA LEU A 58 4.51 1.71 4.73
C LEU A 58 5.81 1.12 5.26
N ASN A 59 6.55 0.37 4.45
CA ASN A 59 7.83 -0.19 4.86
C ASN A 59 8.88 0.89 5.13
N TYR A 60 8.91 1.98 4.34
CA TYR A 60 9.79 3.11 4.62
C TYR A 60 9.39 3.84 5.91
N ALA A 61 8.10 4.08 6.12
CA ALA A 61 7.59 4.71 7.34
C ALA A 61 7.90 3.86 8.58
N LEU A 62 7.56 2.57 8.56
CA LEU A 62 7.85 1.65 9.67
C LEU A 62 9.34 1.53 9.98
N LYS A 63 10.21 1.50 8.94
CA LYS A 63 11.65 1.49 9.15
C LYS A 63 12.17 2.79 9.76
N ARG A 64 11.60 3.93 9.37
CA ARG A 64 11.91 5.22 9.99
C ARG A 64 11.52 5.22 11.46
N ASP A 65 10.30 4.76 11.77
CA ASP A 65 9.78 4.71 13.14
C ASP A 65 10.53 3.68 14.02
N LEU A 66 11.02 2.58 13.42
CA LEU A 66 11.80 1.55 14.10
C LEU A 66 13.28 1.92 14.26
N SER A 67 13.77 2.93 13.53
CA SER A 67 15.15 3.39 13.71
C SER A 67 15.27 4.01 15.09
N PRO A 68 16.21 3.54 15.95
CA PRO A 68 16.35 4.04 17.31
C PRO A 68 16.96 5.44 17.25
N GLY A 69 16.11 6.47 17.19
CA GLY A 69 16.51 7.85 17.00
C GLY A 69 15.80 8.85 17.90
N ASP A 70 14.71 8.47 18.57
CA ASP A 70 14.04 9.34 19.54
C ASP A 70 13.94 8.62 20.88
N PRO A 71 14.69 9.05 21.92
CA PRO A 71 14.27 8.74 23.27
C PRO A 71 12.90 9.40 23.43
N VAL A 72 11.85 8.60 23.48
CA VAL A 72 10.57 9.05 24.01
C VAL A 72 10.86 9.45 25.45
N SER A 73 11.12 10.74 25.67
CA SER A 73 11.14 11.33 27.00
C SER A 73 9.73 11.17 27.58
N CYS A 74 9.60 10.21 28.47
CA CYS A 74 8.65 10.21 29.57
C CYS A 74 9.45 10.05 30.86
#